data_AF-A0A920N2R3-F1
#
_entry.id   AF-A0A920N2R3-F1
#
_cell.length_a   1.000
_cell.length_b   1.000
_cell.length_c   1.000
_cell.angle_alpha   90.00
_cell.angle_beta   90.00
_cell.angle_gamma   90.00
#
_symmetry.space_group_name_H-M   'P 1'
#
loop_
_entity.id
_entity.type
_entity.pdbx_description
1 polymer ?
#
loop_
_entity_poly.entity_id
_entity_poly.type
_entity_poly.pdbx_seq_one_letter_code
_entity_poly.pdbx_strand_id
1 'polypeptide(L)'
;MANYKKFDPRLESLVVETRTVFDPEVESEIQQFDEQLDSKAGQDVDTQQKLSSLIHSQPQLATQIFYERAHTGFTREITVTREDVERLFTEIASAWR
;
A
#
# COMPACT_ATOMS: atom_id res chain seq x y z
N MET A 1 -2.20 -5.47 22.94
CA MET A 1 -3.10 -4.53 22.23
C MET A 1 -4.17 -5.31 21.47
N ALA A 2 -5.39 -4.78 21.35
CA ALA A 2 -6.36 -5.31 20.40
C ALA A 2 -5.89 -4.95 18.99
N ASN A 3 -5.75 -5.96 18.12
CA ASN A 3 -5.27 -5.79 16.76
C ASN A 3 -6.38 -6.23 15.80
N TYR A 4 -6.86 -5.31 14.96
CA TYR A 4 -8.02 -5.56 14.08
C TYR A 4 -7.51 -5.81 12.66
N LYS A 5 -7.82 -6.99 12.11
CA LYS A 5 -7.21 -7.50 10.86
C LYS A 5 -8.14 -7.45 9.64
N LYS A 6 -9.16 -6.59 9.69
CA LYS A 6 -10.17 -6.44 8.63
C LYS A 6 -10.55 -4.98 8.51
N PHE A 7 -10.89 -4.56 7.31
CA PHE A 7 -11.45 -3.24 7.06
C PHE A 7 -12.75 -3.06 7.86
N ASP A 8 -12.81 -1.98 8.65
CA ASP A 8 -14.01 -1.56 9.37
C ASP A 8 -14.19 -0.04 9.18
N PRO A 9 -15.28 0.41 8.53
CA PRO A 9 -15.53 1.84 8.31
C PRO A 9 -15.49 2.70 9.57
N ARG A 10 -15.83 2.14 10.73
CA ARG A 10 -15.81 2.87 12.01
C ARG A 10 -14.40 3.10 12.48
N LEU A 11 -13.54 2.08 12.40
CA LEU A 11 -12.12 2.21 12.76
C LEU A 11 -11.42 3.14 11.77
N GLU A 12 -11.75 3.01 10.49
CA GLU A 12 -11.23 3.85 9.41
C GLU A 12 -11.50 5.33 9.65
N SER A 13 -12.70 5.69 10.12
CA SER A 13 -13.05 7.08 10.45
C SER A 13 -12.23 7.71 11.58
N LEU A 14 -11.50 6.89 12.34
CA LEU A 14 -10.66 7.29 13.47
C LEU A 14 -9.17 7.12 13.17
N VAL A 15 -8.79 6.84 11.92
CA VAL A 15 -7.39 6.73 11.51
C VAL A 15 -6.72 8.10 11.56
N VAL A 16 -5.61 8.17 12.27
CA VAL A 16 -4.80 9.39 12.42
C VAL A 16 -3.42 9.25 11.78
N GLU A 17 -3.00 8.03 11.50
CA GLU A 17 -1.70 7.71 10.90
C GLU A 17 -1.83 6.50 9.97
N THR A 18 -1.08 6.52 8.87
CA THR A 18 -1.02 5.42 7.91
C THR A 18 0.40 4.92 7.77
N ARG A 19 0.55 3.60 7.75
CA ARG A 19 1.81 2.90 7.55
C ARG A 19 1.65 1.88 6.44
N THR A 20 2.70 1.74 5.64
CA THR A 20 2.78 0.73 4.60
C THR A 20 3.96 -0.18 4.91
N VAL A 21 3.73 -1.47 4.82
CA VAL A 21 4.77 -2.51 4.83
C VAL A 21 4.65 -3.25 3.50
N PHE A 22 5.77 -3.68 2.94
CA PHE A 22 5.77 -4.49 1.72
C PHE A 22 6.16 -5.90 2.07
N ASP A 23 5.51 -6.89 1.45
CA ASP A 23 6.01 -8.25 1.50
C ASP A 23 7.45 -8.30 0.92
N PRO A 24 8.39 -9.04 1.55
CA PRO A 24 9.81 -8.98 1.15
C PRO A 24 10.07 -9.32 -0.33
N GLU A 25 9.28 -10.24 -0.90
CA GLU A 25 9.36 -10.60 -2.31
C GLU A 25 8.91 -9.43 -3.20
N VAL A 26 7.80 -8.79 -2.85
CA VAL A 26 7.28 -7.61 -3.57
C VAL A 26 8.24 -6.43 -3.46
N GLU A 27 8.81 -6.20 -2.27
CA GLU A 27 9.80 -5.15 -2.05
C GLU A 27 11.03 -5.35 -2.94
N SER A 28 11.57 -6.57 -3.00
CA SER A 28 12.74 -6.88 -3.82
C SER A 28 12.47 -6.67 -5.32
N GLU A 29 11.28 -7.04 -5.79
CA GLU A 29 10.88 -6.82 -7.19
C GLU A 29 10.71 -5.33 -7.51
N ILE A 30 10.12 -4.55 -6.60
CA ILE A 30 9.96 -3.10 -6.78
C ILE A 30 11.33 -2.43 -6.89
N GLN A 31 12.27 -2.76 -6.01
CA GLN A 31 13.63 -2.20 -6.05
C GLN A 31 14.33 -2.51 -7.39
N GLN A 32 14.25 -3.75 -7.87
CA GLN A 32 14.81 -4.13 -9.17
C GLN A 32 14.16 -3.38 -10.34
N PHE A 33 12.85 -3.10 -10.24
CA PHE A 33 12.12 -2.37 -11.26
C PHE A 33 12.48 -0.87 -11.27
N ASP A 34 12.59 -0.26 -10.09
CA ASP A 34 12.99 1.14 -9.95
C ASP A 34 14.41 1.36 -10.49
N GLU A 35 15.37 0.50 -10.16
CA GLU A 35 16.73 0.54 -10.72
C GLU A 35 16.75 0.50 -12.27
N GLN A 36 15.87 -0.31 -12.87
CA GLN A 36 15.73 -0.40 -14.32
C GLN A 36 15.07 0.83 -14.94
N LEU A 37 14.10 1.43 -14.25
CA LEU A 37 13.41 2.64 -14.70
C LEU A 37 14.32 3.86 -14.60
N ASP A 38 15.05 4.02 -13.50
CA ASP A 38 15.99 5.12 -13.29
C ASP A 38 17.04 5.18 -14.40
N SER A 39 17.57 4.01 -14.76
CA SER A 39 18.52 3.84 -15.86
C SER A 39 17.98 4.28 -17.23
N LYS A 40 16.65 4.25 -17.42
CA LYS A 40 15.98 4.62 -18.68
C LYS A 40 15.40 6.04 -18.68
N ALA A 41 14.86 6.48 -17.55
CA ALA A 41 14.13 7.73 -17.40
C ALA A 41 15.01 8.92 -16.98
N GLY A 42 16.19 8.66 -16.40
CA GLY A 42 17.08 9.70 -15.90
C GLY A 42 16.55 10.47 -14.69
N GLN A 43 15.51 9.94 -14.03
CA GLN A 43 14.90 10.47 -12.81
C GLN A 43 14.65 9.30 -11.86
N ASP A 44 14.88 9.54 -10.57
CA ASP A 44 14.60 8.63 -9.46
C ASP A 44 13.10 8.34 -9.37
N VAL A 45 12.72 7.08 -9.58
CA VAL A 45 11.35 6.59 -9.51
C VAL A 45 11.14 5.87 -8.18
N ASP A 46 10.34 6.47 -7.29
CA ASP A 46 9.90 5.79 -6.07
C ASP A 46 8.55 5.08 -6.31
N THR A 47 8.61 3.80 -6.72
CA THR A 47 7.39 3.01 -6.93
C THR A 47 6.74 2.61 -5.61
N GLN A 48 7.50 2.44 -4.53
CA GLN A 48 6.95 2.13 -3.21
C GLN A 48 6.03 3.26 -2.72
N GLN A 49 6.45 4.51 -2.82
CA GLN A 49 5.63 5.67 -2.42
C GLN A 49 4.35 5.78 -3.25
N LYS A 50 4.42 5.48 -4.56
CA LYS A 50 3.25 5.47 -5.44
C LYS A 50 2.27 4.38 -5.05
N LEU A 51 2.74 3.15 -4.85
CA LEU A 51 1.90 2.02 -4.45
C LEU A 51 1.28 2.23 -3.06
N SER A 52 2.05 2.78 -2.12
CA SER A 52 1.56 3.17 -0.79
C SER A 52 0.40 4.16 -0.89
N SER A 53 0.55 5.22 -1.70
CA SER A 53 -0.50 6.21 -1.90
C SER A 53 -1.76 5.61 -2.54
N LEU A 54 -1.59 4.74 -3.53
CA LEU A 54 -2.69 4.09 -4.22
C LEU A 54 -3.45 3.13 -3.31
N ILE A 55 -2.76 2.25 -2.58
CA ILE A 55 -3.43 1.27 -1.72
C ILE A 55 -4.17 1.94 -0.57
N HIS A 56 -3.65 3.05 -0.04
CA HIS A 56 -4.31 3.84 1.00
C HIS A 56 -5.50 4.67 0.51
N SER A 57 -5.66 4.87 -0.81
CA SER A 57 -6.84 5.53 -1.39
C SER A 57 -8.08 4.62 -1.39
N GLN A 58 -7.89 3.31 -1.43
CA GLN A 58 -8.94 2.29 -1.43
C GLN A 58 -8.61 1.17 -0.42
N PRO A 59 -8.50 1.50 0.88
CA PRO A 59 -8.05 0.57 1.93
C PRO A 59 -8.96 -0.66 2.08
N GLN A 60 -10.24 -0.55 1.71
CA GLN A 60 -11.20 -1.65 1.73
C GLN A 60 -10.86 -2.80 0.78
N LEU A 61 -10.02 -2.54 -0.21
CA LEU A 61 -9.57 -3.56 -1.16
C LEU A 61 -8.32 -4.30 -0.69
N ALA A 62 -7.54 -3.72 0.25
CA ALA A 62 -6.27 -4.30 0.68
C ALA A 62 -6.43 -5.73 1.23
N THR A 63 -5.62 -6.67 0.74
CA THR A 63 -5.67 -8.08 1.18
C THR A 63 -5.29 -8.21 2.66
N GLN A 64 -4.30 -7.42 3.11
CA GLN A 64 -3.86 -7.40 4.50
C GLN A 64 -3.89 -5.99 5.08
N ILE A 65 -4.85 -5.76 5.97
CA ILE A 65 -5.04 -4.48 6.66
C ILE A 65 -5.09 -4.71 8.17
N PHE A 66 -4.39 -3.85 8.90
CA PHE A 66 -4.28 -3.87 10.34
C PHE A 66 -4.61 -2.49 10.91
N TYR A 67 -5.37 -2.48 11.98
CA TYR A 67 -5.59 -1.28 12.80
C TYR A 67 -5.04 -1.51 14.20
N GLU A 68 -4.13 -0.63 14.59
CA GLU A 68 -3.59 -0.55 15.93
C GLU A 68 -4.17 0.67 16.66
N ARG A 69 -4.56 0.48 17.92
CA ARG A 69 -5.06 1.59 18.74
C ARG A 69 -3.92 2.56 19.08
N ALA A 70 -4.06 3.80 18.66
CA ALA A 70 -3.21 4.92 19.04
C ALA A 70 -3.85 5.74 20.18
N HIS A 71 -3.09 6.71 20.73
CA HIS A 71 -3.55 7.56 21.83
C HIS A 71 -4.84 8.32 21.48
N THR A 72 -4.90 8.95 20.30
CA THR A 72 -6.02 9.78 19.83
C THR A 72 -6.83 9.17 18.69
N GLY A 73 -6.59 7.91 18.32
CA GLY A 73 -7.26 7.27 17.18
C GLY A 73 -6.70 5.89 16.89
N PHE A 74 -6.54 5.58 15.60
CA PHE A 74 -5.92 4.35 15.12
C PHE A 74 -4.78 4.66 14.14
N THR A 75 -3.76 3.82 14.17
CA THR A 75 -2.78 3.72 13.10
C THR A 75 -3.23 2.58 12.19
N ARG A 76 -3.39 2.88 10.90
CA ARG A 76 -3.70 1.88 9.88
C ARG A 76 -2.40 1.43 9.22
N GLU A 77 -2.10 0.14 9.32
CA GLU A 77 -1.01 -0.49 8.61
C GLU A 77 -1.56 -1.38 7.50
N ILE A 78 -1.05 -1.23 6.28
CA ILE A 78 -1.36 -2.13 5.17
C ILE A 78 -0.08 -2.85 4.76
N THR A 79 -0.14 -4.18 4.70
CA THR A 79 0.91 -4.99 4.11
C THR A 79 0.57 -5.19 2.63
N VAL A 80 1.39 -4.62 1.76
CA VAL A 80 1.24 -4.72 0.31
C VAL A 80 1.70 -6.11 -0.13
N THR A 81 0.73 -6.91 -0.58
CA THR A 81 0.96 -8.26 -1.08
C THR A 81 1.09 -8.30 -2.60
N ARG A 82 1.51 -9.45 -3.16
CA ARG A 82 1.53 -9.65 -4.61
C ARG A 82 0.17 -9.38 -5.25
N GLU A 83 -0.90 -9.89 -4.63
CA GLU A 83 -2.29 -9.75 -5.11
C GLU A 83 -2.72 -8.29 -5.19
N ASP A 84 -2.33 -7.48 -4.20
CA ASP A 84 -2.62 -6.05 -4.19
C ASP A 84 -1.94 -5.32 -5.34
N VAL A 85 -0.68 -5.67 -5.62
CA VAL A 85 0.07 -5.06 -6.73
C VAL A 85 -0.55 -5.42 -8.08
N GLU A 86 -0.89 -6.70 -8.30
CA GLU A 86 -1.54 -7.15 -9.54
C GLU A 86 -2.88 -6.45 -9.77
N ARG A 87 -3.69 -6.29 -8.71
CA ARG A 87 -4.94 -5.52 -8.77
C ARG A 87 -4.67 -4.07 -9.17
N LEU A 88 -3.75 -3.38 -8.48
CA LEU A 88 -3.44 -1.97 -8.74
C LEU A 88 -2.94 -1.76 -10.18
N PHE A 89 -2.06 -2.64 -10.69
CA PHE A 89 -1.62 -2.59 -12.07
C PHE A 89 -2.77 -2.79 -13.06
N THR A 90 -3.66 -3.74 -12.79
CA THR A 90 -4.83 -4.00 -13.64
C THR A 90 -5.75 -2.78 -13.69
N GLU A 91 -6.00 -2.14 -12.54
CA GLU A 91 -6.80 -0.92 -12.43
C GLU A 91 -6.18 0.23 -13.22
N ILE A 92 -4.88 0.50 -13.04
CA ILE A 92 -4.15 1.54 -13.79
C ILE A 92 -4.21 1.26 -15.29
N ALA A 93 -3.92 0.02 -15.71
CA ALA A 93 -3.94 -0.36 -17.12
C ALA A 93 -5.35 -0.23 -17.72
N SER A 94 -6.40 -0.51 -16.95
CA SER A 94 -7.79 -0.32 -17.38
C SER A 94 -8.18 1.15 -17.50
N ALA A 95 -7.66 2.01 -16.61
CA ALA A 95 -7.95 3.44 -16.62
C ALA A 95 -7.32 4.18 -17.81
N TRP A 96 -6.36 3.55 -18.48
CA TRP A 96 -5.67 4.08 -19.66
C TRP A 96 -6.29 3.59 -20.99
N ARG A 97 -7.29 2.71 -20.95
CA ARG A 97 -8.09 2.33 -22.12
C ARG A 97 -9.27 3.29 -22.30
#